data_AF-A0A497NKH7-F1
#
_entry.id   AF-A0A497NKH7-F1
#
_cell.length_a   1.000
_cell.length_b   1.000
_cell.length_c   1.000
_cell.angle_alpha   90.00
_cell.angle_beta   90.00
_cell.angle_gamma   90.00
#
_symmetry.space_group_name_H-M   'P 1'
#
loop_
_entity.id
_entity.type
_entity.pdbx_description
1 polymer ?
#
loop_
_entity_poly.entity_id
_entity_poly.type
_entity_poly.pdbx_seq_one_letter_code
_entity_poly.pdbx_strand_id
1 'polypeptide(L)'
;MAGRERPDKALKARFGLNELGEPIDATVERFLELLLRKSPYRLRAFVVFGSRARGDWRPWSDTDVLLVMEGVEGKVVWGAMHELGLSWADFKGLPPAGLQARVFTPDGFRDALRAFSLTALDALEEGIVLYDDGFWRDVKAEFEEMKRRGIVKKTSFGWEVRG
;
A
#
# COMPACT_ATOMS: atom_id res chain seq x y z
N MET A 1 -15.78 -20.26 39.59
CA MET A 1 -16.44 -20.08 38.28
C MET A 1 -15.73 -18.97 37.56
N ALA A 2 -14.73 -19.30 36.74
CA ALA A 2 -13.92 -18.32 36.03
C ALA A 2 -14.74 -17.73 34.88
N GLY A 3 -15.09 -16.45 34.99
CA GLY A 3 -15.60 -15.68 33.88
C GLY A 3 -14.50 -15.59 32.83
N ARG A 4 -14.72 -16.20 31.65
CA ARG A 4 -13.91 -15.92 30.47
C ARG A 4 -14.12 -14.45 30.11
N GLU A 5 -13.18 -13.61 30.51
CA GLU A 5 -12.97 -12.33 29.85
C GLU A 5 -12.78 -12.64 28.36
N ARG A 6 -13.74 -12.20 27.55
CA ARG A 6 -13.56 -12.10 26.11
C ARG A 6 -12.42 -11.10 25.92
N PRO A 7 -11.34 -11.44 25.18
CA PRO A 7 -10.27 -10.48 24.99
C PRO A 7 -10.84 -9.27 24.27
N ASP A 8 -10.80 -8.16 24.99
CA ASP A 8 -11.17 -6.83 24.56
C ASP A 8 -10.14 -6.34 23.52
N LYS A 9 -10.25 -6.88 22.31
CA LYS A 9 -9.57 -6.39 21.11
C LYS A 9 -10.54 -6.50 19.94
N ALA A 10 -11.54 -5.62 19.94
CA ALA A 10 -11.94 -5.05 18.66
C ALA A 10 -10.68 -4.35 18.12
N LEU A 11 -9.90 -5.07 17.32
CA LEU A 11 -8.88 -4.47 16.48
C LEU A 11 -9.64 -3.38 15.71
N LYS A 12 -9.45 -2.10 16.05
CA LYS A 12 -9.97 -1.02 15.20
C LYS A 12 -9.47 -1.36 13.81
N ALA A 13 -10.39 -1.61 12.87
CA ALA A 13 -10.04 -1.96 11.50
C ALA A 13 -9.09 -0.88 10.97
N ARG A 14 -7.81 -1.22 10.80
CA ARG A 14 -6.72 -0.27 10.53
C ARG A 14 -6.97 0.48 9.24
N PHE A 15 -7.59 -0.21 8.28
CA PHE A 15 -7.93 0.32 6.97
C PHE A 15 -9.45 0.44 6.76
N GLY A 16 -10.21 0.35 7.84
CA GLY A 16 -11.65 0.54 7.82
C GLY A 16 -12.47 -0.66 7.37
N LEU A 17 -13.74 -0.37 7.12
CA LEU A 17 -14.75 -1.35 6.73
C LEU A 17 -15.06 -1.23 5.22
N ASN A 18 -15.64 -2.27 4.64
CA ASN A 18 -16.25 -2.22 3.32
C ASN A 18 -17.75 -1.84 3.41
N GLU A 19 -18.45 -1.84 2.28
CA GLU A 19 -19.89 -1.56 2.19
C GLU A 19 -20.77 -2.51 3.01
N LEU A 20 -20.26 -3.69 3.36
CA LEU A 20 -20.94 -4.70 4.17
C LEU A 20 -20.64 -4.56 5.68
N GLY A 21 -19.86 -3.55 6.07
CA GLY A 21 -19.42 -3.36 7.45
C GLY A 21 -18.33 -4.32 7.90
N GLU A 22 -17.67 -5.00 6.96
CA GLU A 22 -16.61 -5.97 7.24
C GLU A 22 -15.23 -5.30 7.24
N PRO A 23 -14.34 -5.62 8.19
CA PRO A 23 -12.98 -5.09 8.21
C PRO A 23 -12.17 -5.66 7.05
N ILE A 24 -11.48 -4.79 6.30
CA ILE A 24 -10.71 -5.23 5.13
C ILE A 24 -9.28 -5.68 5.47
N ASP A 25 -8.84 -5.49 6.71
CA ASP A 25 -7.49 -5.77 7.20
C ASP A 25 -7.02 -7.19 6.83
N ALA A 26 -7.89 -8.18 7.06
CA ALA A 26 -7.56 -9.59 6.77
C ALA A 26 -7.23 -9.83 5.29
N THR A 27 -7.89 -9.10 4.38
CA THR A 27 -7.64 -9.20 2.94
C THR A 27 -6.31 -8.55 2.56
N VAL A 28 -5.99 -7.40 3.15
CA VAL A 28 -4.71 -6.70 2.94
C VAL A 28 -3.55 -7.52 3.51
N GLU A 29 -3.68 -8.05 4.72
CA GLU A 29 -2.69 -8.91 5.35
C GLU A 29 -2.48 -10.20 4.56
N ARG A 30 -3.57 -10.82 4.08
CA ARG A 30 -3.49 -11.98 3.19
C ARG A 30 -2.73 -11.64 1.92
N PHE A 31 -2.96 -10.47 1.33
CA PHE A 31 -2.25 -10.09 0.12
C PHE A 31 -0.74 -10.02 0.36
N LEU A 32 -0.31 -9.37 1.44
CA LEU A 32 1.11 -9.34 1.82
C LEU A 32 1.67 -10.75 2.06
N GLU A 33 0.97 -11.60 2.81
CA GLU A 33 1.38 -12.97 3.08
C GLU A 33 1.61 -13.76 1.79
N LEU A 34 0.69 -13.65 0.84
CA LEU A 34 0.77 -14.33 -0.45
C LEU A 34 1.94 -13.81 -1.30
N LEU A 35 2.17 -12.49 -1.33
CA LEU A 35 3.32 -11.92 -2.04
C LEU A 35 4.64 -12.44 -1.48
N LEU A 36 4.77 -12.54 -0.16
CA LEU A 36 5.98 -13.04 0.49
C LEU A 36 6.20 -14.54 0.29
N ARG A 37 5.13 -15.34 0.16
CA ARG A 37 5.21 -16.81 0.10
C ARG A 37 5.19 -17.38 -1.31
N LYS A 38 4.44 -16.77 -2.22
CA LYS A 38 4.12 -17.34 -3.55
C LYS A 38 4.70 -16.55 -4.70
N SER A 39 4.95 -15.25 -4.54
CA SER A 39 5.40 -14.44 -5.66
C SER A 39 6.77 -14.92 -6.13
N PRO A 40 6.98 -15.10 -7.45
CA PRO A 40 8.31 -15.39 -7.99
C PRO A 40 9.25 -14.18 -7.91
N TYR A 41 8.70 -13.00 -7.60
CA TYR A 41 9.43 -11.74 -7.50
C TYR A 41 9.68 -11.37 -6.05
N ARG A 42 10.86 -10.82 -5.78
CA ARG A 42 11.21 -10.36 -4.43
C ARG A 42 10.48 -9.05 -4.14
N LEU A 43 9.61 -9.06 -3.12
CA LEU A 43 9.02 -7.85 -2.56
C LEU A 43 10.06 -7.05 -1.79
N ARG A 44 10.16 -5.75 -2.09
CA ARG A 44 11.04 -4.78 -1.43
C ARG A 44 10.26 -3.88 -0.47
N ALA A 45 9.04 -3.50 -0.86
CA ALA A 45 8.12 -2.72 -0.02
C ALA A 45 6.65 -3.01 -0.34
N PHE A 46 5.80 -2.98 0.69
CA PHE A 46 4.34 -2.98 0.61
C PHE A 46 3.81 -1.83 1.44
N VAL A 47 3.08 -0.91 0.81
CA VAL A 47 2.55 0.29 1.46
C VAL A 47 1.08 0.46 1.12
N VAL A 48 0.22 0.62 2.12
CA VAL A 48 -1.17 1.06 1.90
C VAL A 48 -1.17 2.58 1.93
N PHE A 49 -1.78 3.24 0.95
CA PHE A 49 -1.87 4.70 0.91
C PHE A 49 -3.30 5.14 0.55
N GLY A 50 -3.51 6.42 0.27
CA GLY A 50 -4.83 6.93 -0.07
C GLY A 50 -5.76 7.04 1.13
N SER A 51 -7.06 7.05 0.84
CA SER A 51 -8.08 7.38 1.84
C SER A 51 -8.13 6.42 3.03
N ARG A 52 -7.83 5.14 2.78
CA ARG A 52 -7.79 4.13 3.85
C ARG A 52 -6.58 4.27 4.76
N ALA A 53 -5.45 4.75 4.25
CA ALA A 53 -4.28 5.06 5.07
C ALA A 53 -4.47 6.36 5.86
N ARG A 54 -5.08 7.38 5.26
CA ARG A 54 -5.40 8.66 5.93
C ARG A 54 -6.52 8.54 6.98
N GLY A 55 -7.40 7.54 6.83
CA GLY A 55 -8.55 7.36 7.71
C GLY A 55 -9.80 8.15 7.30
N ASP A 56 -9.80 8.78 6.12
CA ASP A 56 -10.94 9.52 5.54
C ASP A 56 -11.70 8.70 4.49
N TRP A 57 -11.55 7.37 4.53
CA TRP A 57 -12.20 6.42 3.64
C TRP A 57 -13.72 6.41 3.79
N ARG A 58 -14.39 6.00 2.71
CA ARG A 58 -15.82 5.69 2.68
C ARG A 58 -15.98 4.19 2.46
N PRO A 59 -17.13 3.57 2.79
CA PRO A 59 -17.30 2.12 2.64
C PRO A 59 -16.98 1.57 1.24
N TRP A 60 -17.22 2.37 0.19
CA TRP A 60 -16.92 2.07 -1.21
C TRP A 60 -15.52 2.53 -1.67
N SER A 61 -14.69 3.08 -0.78
CA SER A 61 -13.33 3.46 -1.12
C SER A 61 -12.52 2.23 -1.52
N ASP A 62 -11.78 2.36 -2.61
CA ASP A 62 -10.71 1.45 -2.98
C ASP A 62 -9.65 1.35 -1.88
N THR A 63 -8.89 0.26 -1.90
CA THR A 63 -7.67 0.09 -1.10
C THR A 63 -6.47 0.22 -2.00
N ASP A 64 -5.92 1.43 -2.07
CA ASP A 64 -4.70 1.72 -2.80
C ASP A 64 -3.50 1.09 -2.09
N VAL A 65 -2.79 0.23 -2.80
CA VAL A 65 -1.55 -0.39 -2.31
C VAL A 65 -0.42 -0.17 -3.30
N LEU A 66 0.76 0.13 -2.79
CA LEU A 66 1.97 0.29 -3.55
C LEU A 66 2.89 -0.89 -3.26
N LEU A 67 3.32 -1.57 -4.32
CA LEU A 67 4.24 -2.69 -4.29
C LEU A 67 5.52 -2.29 -5.01
N VAL A 68 6.66 -2.44 -4.34
CA VAL A 68 7.98 -2.36 -4.99
C VAL A 68 8.55 -3.76 -5.07
N MET A 69 8.82 -4.25 -6.27
CA MET A 69 9.23 -5.64 -6.51
C MET A 69 10.37 -5.72 -7.52
N GLU A 70 11.34 -6.58 -7.25
CA GLU A 70 12.43 -6.86 -8.21
C GLU A 70 11.89 -7.57 -9.45
N GLY A 71 12.27 -7.13 -10.65
CA GLY A 71 12.01 -7.86 -11.89
C GLY A 71 10.60 -7.73 -12.48
N VAL A 72 9.74 -6.85 -11.96
CA VAL A 72 8.41 -6.57 -12.53
C VAL A 72 8.40 -5.21 -13.23
N GLU A 73 8.71 -5.17 -14.52
CA GLU A 73 8.67 -3.94 -15.33
C GLU A 73 7.30 -3.72 -16.01
N GLY A 74 6.76 -2.50 -15.91
CA GLY A 74 5.83 -1.93 -16.89
C GLY A 74 4.38 -2.45 -16.95
N LYS A 75 3.80 -3.02 -15.88
CA LYS A 75 2.48 -3.71 -15.98
C LYS A 75 1.44 -3.29 -14.96
N VAL A 76 0.17 -3.28 -15.42
CA VAL A 76 -1.03 -2.86 -14.69
C VAL A 76 -1.71 -4.05 -13.99
N VAL A 77 -2.28 -3.74 -12.81
CA VAL A 77 -2.90 -4.55 -11.74
C VAL A 77 -3.39 -5.97 -12.06
N TRP A 78 -4.17 -6.18 -13.12
CA TRP A 78 -4.80 -7.49 -13.36
C TRP A 78 -3.89 -8.50 -14.05
N GLY A 79 -2.99 -8.04 -14.94
CA GLY A 79 -1.88 -8.88 -15.41
C GLY A 79 -0.90 -9.19 -14.29
N ALA A 80 -0.73 -8.24 -13.35
CA ALA A 80 0.15 -8.39 -12.21
C ALA A 80 -0.33 -9.52 -11.26
N MET A 81 -1.61 -9.68 -10.94
CA MET A 81 -2.03 -10.76 -10.02
C MET A 81 -1.62 -12.16 -10.51
N HIS A 82 -1.80 -12.46 -11.81
CA HIS A 82 -1.37 -13.73 -12.38
C HIS A 82 0.17 -13.85 -12.39
N GLU A 83 0.88 -12.80 -12.78
CA GLU A 83 2.36 -12.79 -12.79
C GLU A 83 2.94 -12.90 -11.37
N LEU A 84 2.23 -12.42 -10.36
CA LEU A 84 2.56 -12.54 -8.95
C LEU A 84 2.21 -13.93 -8.39
N GLY A 85 1.71 -14.85 -9.21
CA GLY A 85 1.35 -16.22 -8.82
C GLY A 85 0.06 -16.31 -8.01
N LEU A 86 -0.83 -15.31 -8.12
CA LEU A 86 -2.04 -15.19 -7.31
C LEU A 86 -3.30 -15.46 -8.14
N SER A 87 -4.32 -15.97 -7.46
CA SER A 87 -5.61 -16.31 -8.03
C SER A 87 -6.77 -15.85 -7.14
N TRP A 88 -7.98 -15.79 -7.71
CA TRP A 88 -9.21 -15.54 -6.94
C TRP A 88 -9.41 -16.52 -5.78
N ALA A 89 -8.96 -17.77 -5.94
CA ALA A 89 -9.06 -18.79 -4.89
C ALA A 89 -8.25 -18.42 -3.64
N ASP A 90 -7.16 -17.67 -3.79
CA ASP A 90 -6.30 -17.26 -2.66
C ASP A 90 -6.97 -16.26 -1.72
N PHE A 91 -8.01 -15.57 -2.20
CA PHE A 91 -8.79 -14.58 -1.48
C PHE A 91 -10.21 -15.07 -1.13
N LYS A 92 -10.53 -16.32 -1.44
CA LYS A 92 -11.88 -16.86 -1.20
C LYS A 92 -12.22 -16.83 0.29
N GLY A 93 -13.39 -16.27 0.61
CA GLY A 93 -13.89 -16.17 1.98
C GLY A 93 -13.34 -14.98 2.77
N LEU A 94 -12.56 -14.11 2.13
CA LEU A 94 -12.13 -12.84 2.71
C LEU A 94 -13.06 -11.69 2.28
N PRO A 95 -13.22 -10.66 3.14
CA PRO A 95 -13.99 -9.48 2.79
C PRO A 95 -13.47 -8.81 1.51
N PRO A 96 -14.36 -8.38 0.59
CA PRO A 96 -13.96 -7.55 -0.54
C PRO A 96 -13.28 -6.28 -0.05
N ALA A 97 -12.04 -6.05 -0.51
CA ALA A 97 -11.24 -4.91 -0.09
C ALA A 97 -11.03 -3.86 -1.20
N GLY A 98 -11.47 -4.10 -2.44
CA GLY A 98 -11.24 -3.17 -3.54
C GLY A 98 -9.75 -2.86 -3.77
N LEU A 99 -8.89 -3.88 -3.70
CA LEU A 99 -7.43 -3.70 -3.82
C LEU A 99 -7.06 -3.11 -5.19
N GLN A 100 -6.37 -1.98 -5.19
CA GLN A 100 -5.78 -1.36 -6.37
C GLN A 100 -4.26 -1.26 -6.21
N ALA A 101 -3.54 -2.22 -6.80
CA ALA A 101 -2.09 -2.30 -6.67
C ALA A 101 -1.35 -1.43 -7.70
N ARG A 102 -0.52 -0.51 -7.25
CA ARG A 102 0.48 0.21 -8.06
C ARG A 102 1.82 -0.51 -7.90
N VAL A 103 2.32 -1.13 -8.96
CA VAL A 103 3.54 -1.94 -8.92
C VAL A 103 4.68 -1.20 -9.60
N PHE A 104 5.83 -1.15 -8.95
CA PHE A 104 7.05 -0.56 -9.47
C PHE A 104 8.23 -1.52 -9.28
N THR A 105 9.22 -1.43 -10.17
CA THR A 105 10.58 -1.86 -9.84
C THR A 105 11.23 -0.86 -8.87
N PRO A 106 12.30 -1.25 -8.15
CA PRO A 106 13.04 -0.33 -7.30
C PRO A 106 13.48 0.95 -8.03
N ASP A 107 14.04 0.80 -9.23
CA ASP A 107 14.49 1.94 -10.04
C ASP A 107 13.32 2.72 -10.62
N GLY A 108 12.28 2.03 -11.09
CA GLY A 108 11.06 2.67 -11.57
C GLY A 108 10.35 3.50 -10.49
N PHE A 109 10.41 3.08 -9.21
CA PHE A 109 9.84 3.87 -8.12
C PHE A 109 10.69 5.11 -7.80
N ARG A 110 12.02 4.99 -7.84
CA ARG A 110 12.93 6.15 -7.69
C ARG A 110 12.73 7.15 -8.81
N ASP A 111 12.61 6.67 -10.04
CA ASP A 111 12.33 7.51 -11.20
C ASP A 111 10.95 8.17 -11.09
N ALA A 112 9.94 7.44 -10.61
CA ALA A 112 8.62 8.01 -10.33
C ALA A 112 8.67 9.12 -9.27
N LEU A 113 9.47 8.96 -8.20
CA LEU A 113 9.69 10.01 -7.21
C LEU A 113 10.36 11.24 -7.83
N ARG A 114 11.45 11.04 -8.60
CA ARG A 114 12.19 12.12 -9.27
C ARG A 114 11.38 12.84 -10.34
N ALA A 115 10.44 12.13 -10.97
CA ALA A 115 9.45 12.67 -11.90
C ALA A 115 8.24 13.28 -11.19
N PHE A 116 8.25 13.38 -9.86
CA PHE A 116 7.17 13.96 -9.05
C PHE A 116 5.81 13.28 -9.26
N SER A 117 5.82 11.96 -9.48
CA SER A 117 4.59 11.18 -9.62
C SER A 117 3.71 11.33 -8.38
N LEU A 118 2.44 11.71 -8.57
CA LEU A 118 1.47 11.83 -7.47
C LEU A 118 1.39 10.56 -6.64
N THR A 119 1.40 9.38 -7.28
CA THR A 119 1.42 8.09 -6.60
C THR A 119 2.61 7.96 -5.64
N ALA A 120 3.81 8.32 -6.10
CA ALA A 120 5.01 8.23 -5.28
C ALA A 120 4.98 9.24 -4.13
N LEU A 121 4.64 10.50 -4.43
CA LEU A 121 4.59 11.57 -3.44
C LEU A 121 3.52 11.29 -2.37
N ASP A 122 2.31 10.90 -2.75
CA ASP A 122 1.23 10.58 -1.82
C ASP A 122 1.56 9.33 -1.00
N ALA A 123 2.03 8.25 -1.63
CA ALA A 123 2.42 7.05 -0.89
C ALA A 123 3.55 7.32 0.11
N LEU A 124 4.53 8.15 -0.25
CA LEU A 124 5.60 8.53 0.68
C LEU A 124 5.08 9.43 1.81
N GLU A 125 4.14 10.34 1.54
CA GLU A 125 3.62 11.27 2.55
C GLU A 125 2.68 10.61 3.57
N GLU A 126 1.71 9.83 3.09
CA GLU A 126 0.59 9.33 3.92
C GLU A 126 0.59 7.81 4.08
N GLY A 127 1.49 7.12 3.38
CA GLY A 127 1.50 5.68 3.30
C GLY A 127 1.81 4.99 4.62
N ILE A 128 1.01 3.96 4.91
CA ILE A 128 1.22 3.02 5.99
C ILE A 128 2.01 1.83 5.47
N VAL A 129 3.26 1.71 5.91
CA VAL A 129 4.16 0.62 5.52
C VAL A 129 3.75 -0.66 6.24
N LEU A 130 3.52 -1.73 5.48
CA LEU A 130 3.25 -3.08 5.98
C LEU A 130 4.46 -4.00 5.87
N TYR A 131 5.32 -3.74 4.89
CA TYR A 131 6.58 -4.44 4.70
C TYR A 131 7.60 -3.49 4.09
N ASP A 132 8.83 -3.55 4.59
CA ASP A 132 10.00 -2.86 4.04
C ASP A 132 11.25 -3.68 4.34
N ASP A 133 12.07 -3.94 3.33
CA ASP A 133 13.38 -4.59 3.49
C ASP A 133 14.55 -3.62 3.59
N GLY A 134 14.24 -2.32 3.75
CA GLY A 134 15.17 -1.20 3.81
C GLY A 134 15.04 -0.27 2.60
N PHE A 135 14.47 -0.75 1.50
CA PHE A 135 14.23 0.06 0.30
C PHE A 135 13.39 1.30 0.59
N TRP A 136 12.25 1.13 1.27
CA TRP A 136 11.30 2.21 1.50
C TRP A 136 11.90 3.27 2.40
N ARG A 137 12.57 2.86 3.49
CA ARG A 137 13.32 3.76 4.38
C ARG A 137 14.28 4.66 3.59
N ASP A 138 15.04 4.09 2.66
CA ASP A 138 16.04 4.84 1.90
C ASP A 138 15.40 5.86 0.94
N VAL A 139 14.34 5.47 0.24
CA VAL A 139 13.61 6.38 -0.67
C VAL A 139 12.81 7.44 0.12
N LYS A 140 12.28 7.08 1.28
CA LYS A 140 11.61 8.04 2.19
C LYS A 140 12.59 9.10 2.67
N ALA A 141 13.84 8.76 2.94
CA ALA A 141 14.87 9.74 3.28
C ALA A 141 15.16 10.72 2.13
N GLU A 142 15.22 10.24 0.88
CA GLU A 142 15.35 11.10 -0.32
C GLU A 142 14.17 12.08 -0.43
N PHE A 143 12.94 11.59 -0.26
CA PHE A 143 11.75 12.43 -0.29
C PHE A 143 11.70 13.49 0.84
N GLU A 144 12.07 13.12 2.07
CA GLU A 144 12.14 14.09 3.18
C GLU A 144 13.25 15.14 2.96
N GLU A 145 14.34 14.79 2.29
CA GLU A 145 15.34 15.76 1.83
C GLU A 145 14.75 16.73 0.80
N MET A 146 14.00 16.21 -0.19
CA MET A 146 13.33 17.05 -1.20
C MET A 146 12.35 18.03 -0.53
N LYS A 147 11.60 17.59 0.48
CA LYS A 147 10.74 18.48 1.29
C LYS A 147 11.53 19.54 2.03
N ARG A 148 12.61 19.16 2.70
CA ARG A 148 13.45 20.09 3.47
C ARG A 148 14.10 21.17 2.59
N ARG A 149 14.48 20.80 1.37
CA ARG A 149 15.03 21.72 0.36
C ARG A 149 13.95 22.55 -0.35
N GLY A 150 12.67 22.31 -0.06
CA GLY A 150 11.55 23.00 -0.70
C GLY A 150 11.33 22.63 -2.16
N ILE A 151 11.87 21.49 -2.60
CA ILE A 151 11.68 20.96 -3.97
C ILE A 151 10.25 20.47 -4.12
N VAL A 152 9.71 19.77 -3.12
CA VAL A 152 8.32 19.32 -3.07
C VAL A 152 7.65 19.81 -1.80
N LYS A 153 6.39 20.23 -1.91
CA LYS A 153 5.59 20.67 -0.77
C LYS A 153 4.15 20.20 -0.93
N LYS A 154 3.62 19.48 0.07
CA LYS A 154 2.21 19.12 0.13
C LYS A 154 1.37 20.39 0.37
N THR A 155 0.29 20.52 -0.39
CA THR A 155 -0.73 21.56 -0.19
C THR A 155 -2.09 20.90 0.05
N SER A 156 -3.11 21.70 0.37
CA SER A 156 -4.48 21.19 0.52
C SER A 156 -5.09 20.67 -0.78
N PHE A 157 -4.52 21.03 -1.95
CA PHE A 157 -5.04 20.66 -3.26
C PHE A 157 -4.12 19.70 -4.04
N GLY A 158 -2.95 19.36 -3.50
CA GLY A 158 -1.99 18.50 -4.20
C GLY A 158 -0.55 18.78 -3.78
N TRP A 159 0.31 18.98 -4.77
CA TRP A 159 1.75 19.16 -4.59
C TRP A 159 2.23 20.40 -5.34
N GLU A 160 3.04 21.23 -4.67
CA GLU A 160 3.87 22.25 -5.32
C GLU A 160 5.26 21.67 -5.56
N VAL A 161 5.78 21.85 -6.78
CA VAL A 161 7.11 21.39 -7.19
C VAL A 161 7.93 22.60 -7.67
N ARG A 162 9.16 22.73 -7.18
CA ARG A 162 10.13 23.72 -7.66
C ARG A 162 11.21 23.04 -8.47
N GLY A 163 11.31 23.43 -9.75
CA GLY A 163 12.40 23.05 -10.67
C GLY A 163 13.60 23.97 -10.57
#